data_AF-A0A662IRT5-F1
#
_entry.id   AF-A0A662IRT5-F1
#
_cell.length_a   1.000
_cell.length_b   1.000
_cell.length_c   1.000
_cell.angle_alpha   90.00
_cell.angle_beta   90.00
_cell.angle_gamma   90.00
#
_symmetry.space_group_name_H-M   'P 1'
#
loop_
_entity.id
_entity.type
_entity.pdbx_description
1 polymer ?
#
loop_
_entity_poly.entity_id
_entity_poly.type
_entity_poly.pdbx_seq_one_letter_code
_entity_poly.pdbx_strand_id
1 'polypeptide(L)'
;MVGVVKAADLEELMERYRAEGSLAKAEAAYLVLRRVARPVVADALYARYGSVKPLDEALSDLRRLGVEVAEAPIYLRSEDTGEDLYAAVARPFNHIFIPLIESELAKRSRPSPTASKTLYLLVVRGLAKPGMSHEASKLREAYWVLYGEELDDQGFKEASAELMKLWAVEFSDGYRVFYPHYLARLTPRLRELAARVEVRVEA
;
A
#
# COMPACT_ATOMS: atom_id res chain seq x y z
N MET A 1 9.41 -29.56 -9.65
CA MET A 1 8.29 -29.93 -8.76
C MET A 1 7.80 -28.64 -8.15
N VAL A 2 6.56 -28.23 -8.45
CA VAL A 2 5.95 -27.10 -7.75
C VAL A 2 5.71 -27.56 -6.33
N GLY A 3 6.45 -27.00 -5.38
CA GLY A 3 6.26 -27.30 -3.96
C GLY A 3 4.85 -26.89 -3.55
N VAL A 4 4.13 -27.78 -2.87
CA VAL A 4 2.82 -27.42 -2.34
C VAL A 4 3.05 -26.57 -1.09
N VAL A 5 2.49 -25.36 -1.08
CA VAL A 5 2.73 -24.36 -0.02
C VAL A 5 1.62 -24.48 1.00
N LYS A 6 1.94 -24.54 2.31
CA LYS A 6 0.92 -24.54 3.37
C LYS A 6 0.64 -23.12 3.84
N ALA A 7 -0.56 -22.88 4.35
CA ALA A 7 -0.90 -21.61 4.98
C ALA A 7 0.01 -21.34 6.20
N ALA A 8 0.33 -22.40 6.97
CA ALA A 8 1.27 -22.32 8.09
C ALA A 8 2.66 -21.83 7.68
N ASP A 9 3.17 -22.22 6.50
CA ASP A 9 4.49 -21.78 6.02
C ASP A 9 4.52 -20.26 5.78
N LEU A 10 3.40 -19.68 5.32
CA LEU A 10 3.26 -18.24 5.12
C LEU A 10 3.09 -17.48 6.44
N GLU A 11 2.43 -18.08 7.43
CA GLU A 11 2.33 -17.54 8.78
C GLU A 11 3.71 -17.51 9.47
N GLU A 12 4.45 -18.62 9.41
CA GLU A 12 5.83 -18.71 9.91
C GLU A 12 6.77 -17.72 9.21
N LEU A 13 6.57 -17.49 7.89
CA LEU A 13 7.30 -16.46 7.15
C LEU A 13 7.05 -15.06 7.72
N MET A 14 5.79 -14.71 8.00
CA MET A 14 5.41 -13.42 8.57
C MET A 14 5.97 -13.24 9.99
N GLU A 15 5.91 -14.27 10.83
CA GLU A 15 6.50 -14.24 12.18
C GLU A 15 8.02 -14.08 12.14
N ARG A 16 8.69 -14.76 11.20
CA ARG A 16 10.13 -14.58 10.99
C ARG A 16 10.45 -13.13 10.59
N TYR A 17 9.70 -12.54 9.67
CA TYR A 17 9.88 -11.13 9.29
C TYR A 17 9.63 -10.17 10.46
N ARG A 18 8.70 -10.51 11.35
CA ARG A 18 8.45 -9.74 12.57
C ARG A 18 9.64 -9.80 13.52
N ALA A 19 10.20 -10.99 13.74
CA ALA A 19 11.39 -11.20 14.57
C ALA A 19 12.63 -10.48 14.00
N GLU A 20 12.77 -10.46 12.67
CA GLU A 20 13.82 -9.72 11.95
C GLU A 20 13.61 -8.18 12.00
N GLY A 21 12.45 -7.70 12.45
CA GLY A 21 12.09 -6.28 12.38
C GLY A 21 11.87 -5.76 10.95
N SER A 22 11.60 -6.66 10.00
CA SER A 22 11.60 -6.35 8.57
C SER A 22 10.19 -6.13 8.01
N LEU A 23 9.60 -4.98 8.34
CA LEU A 23 8.30 -4.56 7.80
C LEU A 23 8.30 -4.50 6.26
N ALA A 24 9.40 -4.05 5.65
CA ALA A 24 9.50 -3.93 4.19
C ALA A 24 9.44 -5.28 3.47
N LYS A 25 10.03 -6.35 4.02
CA LYS A 25 9.92 -7.71 3.46
C LYS A 25 8.49 -8.24 3.57
N ALA A 26 7.83 -7.99 4.71
CA ALA A 26 6.45 -8.39 4.92
C ALA A 26 5.50 -7.69 3.93
N GLU A 27 5.64 -6.38 3.74
CA GLU A 27 4.87 -5.65 2.74
C GLU A 27 5.15 -6.11 1.31
N ALA A 28 6.41 -6.40 0.98
CA ALA A 28 6.77 -6.95 -0.33
C ALA A 28 6.06 -8.28 -0.59
N ALA A 29 6.16 -9.24 0.34
CA ALA A 29 5.50 -10.54 0.21
C ALA A 29 3.97 -10.41 0.13
N TYR A 30 3.38 -9.55 0.96
CA TYR A 30 1.94 -9.27 0.95
C TYR A 30 1.45 -8.75 -0.41
N LEU A 31 2.11 -7.72 -0.96
CA LEU A 31 1.72 -7.11 -2.25
C LEU A 31 1.98 -8.06 -3.43
N VAL A 32 3.08 -8.79 -3.38
CA VAL A 32 3.43 -9.76 -4.42
C VAL A 32 2.42 -10.91 -4.47
N LEU A 33 2.04 -11.46 -3.33
CA LEU A 33 1.01 -12.51 -3.26
C LEU A 33 -0.37 -11.97 -3.63
N ARG A 34 -0.63 -10.68 -3.38
CA ARG A 34 -1.80 -9.95 -3.93
C ARG A 34 -1.72 -9.72 -5.45
N ARG A 35 -0.64 -10.17 -6.10
CA ARG A 35 -0.43 -10.10 -7.56
C ARG A 35 -0.21 -8.68 -8.08
N VAL A 36 0.33 -7.80 -7.24
CA VAL A 36 0.80 -6.49 -7.70
C VAL A 36 2.08 -6.69 -8.51
N ALA A 37 2.16 -6.05 -9.68
CA ALA A 37 3.30 -6.18 -10.58
C ALA A 37 4.60 -5.77 -9.87
N ARG A 38 5.69 -6.53 -10.09
CA ARG A 38 6.98 -6.29 -9.41
C ARG A 38 7.49 -4.85 -9.51
N PRO A 39 7.46 -4.16 -10.68
CA PRO A 39 7.87 -2.77 -10.75
C PRO A 39 7.05 -1.85 -9.83
N VAL A 40 5.74 -2.08 -9.77
CA VAL A 40 4.82 -1.32 -8.92
C VAL A 40 5.09 -1.56 -7.43
N VAL A 41 5.41 -2.81 -7.04
CA VAL A 41 5.83 -3.13 -5.67
C VAL A 41 7.16 -2.44 -5.34
N ALA A 42 8.13 -2.49 -6.26
CA ALA A 42 9.43 -1.86 -6.07
C ALA A 42 9.30 -0.35 -5.84
N ASP A 43 8.46 0.33 -6.63
CA ASP A 43 8.20 1.77 -6.47
C ASP A 43 7.57 2.10 -5.12
N ALA A 44 6.60 1.30 -4.67
CA ALA A 44 5.97 1.48 -3.36
C ALA A 44 6.96 1.28 -2.20
N LEU A 45 7.81 0.24 -2.27
CA LEU A 45 8.84 -0.02 -1.27
C LEU A 45 9.91 1.07 -1.26
N TYR A 46 10.34 1.52 -2.43
CA TYR A 46 11.31 2.60 -2.55
C TYR A 46 10.75 3.90 -1.95
N ALA A 47 9.48 4.23 -2.25
CA ALA A 47 8.84 5.39 -1.66
C ALA A 47 8.85 5.32 -0.12
N ARG A 48 8.45 4.19 0.48
CA ARG A 48 8.29 4.04 1.94
C ARG A 48 9.60 3.89 2.72
N TYR A 49 10.53 3.10 2.18
CA TYR A 49 11.70 2.61 2.89
C TYR A 49 13.02 3.03 2.24
N GLY A 50 12.99 3.67 1.06
CA GLY A 50 14.19 4.09 0.33
C GLY A 50 14.98 2.94 -0.29
N SER A 51 14.42 1.72 -0.34
CA SER A 51 15.12 0.54 -0.86
C SER A 51 14.17 -0.44 -1.52
N VAL A 52 14.61 -1.03 -2.64
CA VAL A 52 13.92 -2.12 -3.34
C VAL A 52 14.43 -3.50 -2.94
N LYS A 53 15.57 -3.58 -2.24
CA LYS A 53 16.20 -4.84 -1.80
C LYS A 53 15.24 -5.79 -1.06
N PRO A 54 14.32 -5.31 -0.19
CA PRO A 54 13.37 -6.20 0.48
C PRO A 54 12.47 -7.00 -0.47
N LEU A 55 12.23 -6.50 -1.70
CA LEU A 55 11.47 -7.23 -2.71
C LEU A 55 12.19 -8.50 -3.15
N ASP A 56 13.47 -8.40 -3.50
CA ASP A 56 14.27 -9.54 -3.94
C ASP A 56 14.44 -10.58 -2.83
N GLU A 57 14.61 -10.11 -1.58
CA GLU A 57 14.69 -10.98 -0.40
C GLU A 57 13.36 -11.70 -0.15
N ALA A 58 12.23 -11.00 -0.23
CA ALA A 58 10.90 -11.61 -0.10
C ALA A 58 10.62 -12.62 -1.23
N LEU A 59 10.97 -12.30 -2.48
CA LEU A 59 10.82 -13.21 -3.61
C LEU A 59 11.68 -14.48 -3.46
N SER A 60 12.90 -14.33 -2.92
CA SER A 60 13.78 -15.46 -2.63
C SER A 60 13.19 -16.36 -1.54
N ASP A 61 12.68 -15.76 -0.46
CA ASP A 61 12.03 -16.51 0.62
C ASP A 61 10.75 -17.23 0.14
N LEU A 62 9.91 -16.56 -0.65
CA LEU A 62 8.73 -17.17 -1.28
C LEU A 62 9.10 -18.33 -2.20
N ARG A 63 10.17 -18.19 -3.01
CA ARG A 63 10.67 -19.27 -3.86
C ARG A 63 11.15 -20.48 -3.05
N ARG A 64 11.79 -20.26 -1.89
CA ARG A 64 12.19 -21.35 -0.98
C ARG A 64 11.00 -22.12 -0.43
N LEU A 65 9.85 -21.47 -0.28
CA LEU A 65 8.58 -22.12 0.10
C LEU A 65 7.89 -22.82 -1.09
N GLY A 66 8.40 -22.68 -2.32
CA GLY A 66 7.78 -23.23 -3.52
C GLY A 66 6.82 -22.29 -4.25
N VAL A 67 6.75 -21.01 -3.85
CA VAL A 67 5.93 -20.00 -4.52
C VAL A 67 6.69 -19.38 -5.70
N GLU A 68 6.27 -19.71 -6.93
CA GLU A 68 6.80 -19.10 -8.14
C GLU A 68 5.91 -17.97 -8.65
N VAL A 69 6.22 -16.75 -8.21
CA VAL A 69 5.47 -15.53 -8.52
C VAL A 69 5.55 -15.12 -10.00
N ALA A 70 6.61 -15.53 -10.72
CA ALA A 70 6.90 -15.04 -12.08
C ALA A 70 5.89 -15.51 -13.15
N GLU A 71 5.23 -16.65 -12.93
CA GLU A 71 4.42 -17.34 -13.95
C GLU A 71 3.19 -18.02 -13.33
N ALA A 72 2.79 -17.63 -12.11
CA ALA A 72 1.78 -18.33 -11.35
C ALA A 72 0.42 -18.36 -12.07
N PRO A 73 -0.18 -19.55 -12.28
CA PRO A 73 -1.54 -19.67 -12.79
C PRO A 73 -2.53 -18.99 -11.84
N ILE A 74 -3.70 -18.65 -12.39
CA ILE A 74 -4.71 -17.72 -11.85
C ILE A 74 -5.23 -18.11 -10.44
N TYR A 75 -4.89 -19.29 -9.89
CA TYR A 75 -5.32 -19.75 -8.56
C TYR A 75 -4.26 -20.65 -7.90
N LEU A 76 -3.28 -20.07 -7.18
CA LEU A 76 -2.46 -20.84 -6.25
C LEU A 76 -3.21 -20.94 -4.91
N ARG A 77 -3.46 -22.18 -4.49
CA ARG A 77 -4.11 -22.50 -3.22
C ARG A 77 -3.11 -23.16 -2.27
N SER A 78 -3.29 -22.95 -0.99
CA SER A 78 -2.56 -23.68 0.04
C SER A 78 -2.91 -25.16 0.02
N GLU A 79 -1.96 -26.02 0.39
CA GLU A 79 -2.17 -27.48 0.45
C GLU A 79 -3.18 -27.87 1.53
N ASP A 80 -3.01 -27.29 2.71
CA ASP A 80 -3.62 -27.70 3.97
C ASP A 80 -5.02 -27.10 4.17
N THR A 81 -5.22 -25.85 3.74
CA THR A 81 -6.50 -25.15 3.89
C THR A 81 -7.26 -24.97 2.57
N GLY A 82 -6.61 -25.14 1.41
CA GLY A 82 -7.20 -24.89 0.10
C GLY A 82 -7.51 -23.42 -0.17
N GLU A 83 -7.02 -22.50 0.67
CA GLU A 83 -7.26 -21.06 0.54
C GLU A 83 -6.31 -20.42 -0.46
N ASP A 84 -6.71 -19.30 -1.08
CA ASP A 84 -5.81 -18.53 -1.95
C ASP A 84 -4.59 -18.05 -1.14
N LEU A 85 -3.37 -18.18 -1.68
CA LEU A 85 -2.15 -17.81 -0.96
C LEU A 85 -2.13 -16.35 -0.48
N TYR A 86 -2.81 -15.44 -1.18
CA TYR A 86 -2.99 -14.07 -0.68
C TYR A 86 -3.85 -14.04 0.59
N ALA A 87 -4.94 -14.82 0.65
CA ALA A 87 -5.76 -14.90 1.86
C ALA A 87 -4.97 -15.47 3.05
N ALA A 88 -4.14 -16.49 2.80
CA ALA A 88 -3.26 -17.09 3.79
C ALA A 88 -2.22 -16.09 4.34
N VAL A 89 -1.63 -15.23 3.50
CA VAL A 89 -0.67 -14.21 3.97
C VAL A 89 -1.34 -12.96 4.55
N ALA A 90 -2.51 -12.57 4.05
CA ALA A 90 -3.16 -11.33 4.42
C ALA A 90 -3.60 -11.32 5.89
N ARG A 91 -4.03 -12.46 6.42
CA ARG A 91 -4.41 -12.60 7.85
C ARG A 91 -3.24 -12.32 8.80
N PRO A 92 -2.12 -13.06 8.75
CA PRO A 92 -0.98 -12.81 9.61
C PRO A 92 -0.38 -11.43 9.34
N PHE A 93 -0.32 -10.98 8.08
CA PHE A 93 0.13 -9.62 7.76
C PHE A 93 -0.70 -8.55 8.49
N ASN A 94 -2.04 -8.66 8.40
CA ASN A 94 -2.94 -7.70 9.02
C ASN A 94 -2.86 -7.69 10.54
N HIS A 95 -2.63 -8.86 11.15
CA HIS A 95 -2.50 -9.01 12.59
C HIS A 95 -1.17 -8.45 13.11
N ILE A 96 -0.07 -8.81 12.45
CA ILE A 96 1.29 -8.59 12.96
C ILE A 96 1.83 -7.21 12.56
N PHE A 97 1.59 -6.76 11.32
CA PHE A 97 2.31 -5.63 10.75
C PHE A 97 1.52 -4.32 10.69
N ILE A 98 0.19 -4.35 10.67
CA ILE A 98 -0.61 -3.10 10.67
C ILE A 98 -0.37 -2.25 11.93
N PRO A 99 -0.29 -2.81 13.15
CA PRO A 99 0.11 -2.03 14.32
C PRO A 99 1.49 -1.37 14.19
N LEU A 100 2.42 -2.01 13.47
CA LEU A 100 3.73 -1.43 13.17
C LEU A 100 3.63 -0.30 12.16
N ILE A 101 2.82 -0.46 11.09
CA ILE A 101 2.54 0.60 10.12
C ILE A 101 1.90 1.81 10.81
N GLU A 102 0.93 1.60 11.71
CA GLU A 102 0.33 2.67 12.51
C GLU A 102 1.39 3.40 13.33
N SER A 103 2.30 2.65 13.97
CA SER A 103 3.40 3.20 14.76
C SER A 103 4.42 3.97 13.93
N GLU A 104 4.75 3.50 12.72
CA GLU A 104 5.63 4.20 11.79
C GLU A 104 4.97 5.46 11.22
N LEU A 105 3.68 5.38 10.88
CA LEU A 105 2.90 6.51 10.41
C LEU A 105 2.79 7.61 11.48
N ALA A 106 2.70 7.24 12.76
CA ALA A 106 2.69 8.19 13.86
C ALA A 106 3.97 9.07 13.89
N LYS A 107 5.11 8.53 13.44
CA LYS A 107 6.40 9.23 13.39
C LYS A 107 6.54 10.14 12.17
N ARG A 108 5.66 10.03 11.17
CA ARG A 108 5.74 10.83 9.93
C ARG A 108 5.29 12.27 10.17
N SER A 109 5.96 13.20 9.48
CA SER A 109 5.58 14.61 9.43
C SER A 109 4.48 14.85 8.40
N ARG A 110 3.91 16.06 8.43
CA ARG A 110 2.99 16.52 7.40
C ARG A 110 3.69 16.48 6.03
N PRO A 111 3.03 15.99 4.96
CA PRO A 111 3.60 16.01 3.62
C PRO A 111 3.53 17.43 3.03
N SER A 112 4.02 17.61 1.81
CA SER A 112 3.94 18.88 1.07
C SER A 112 2.50 19.43 1.00
N PRO A 113 2.31 20.74 0.74
CA PRO A 113 0.97 21.31 0.61
C PRO A 113 0.09 20.58 -0.41
N THR A 114 0.64 20.25 -1.58
CA THR A 114 -0.07 19.52 -2.64
C THR A 114 -0.48 18.11 -2.19
N ALA A 115 0.44 17.37 -1.58
CA ALA A 115 0.15 16.04 -1.04
C ALA A 115 -0.85 16.11 0.12
N SER A 116 -0.76 17.10 1.01
CA SER A 116 -1.67 17.29 2.14
C SER A 116 -3.10 17.65 1.69
N LYS A 117 -3.24 18.46 0.63
CA LYS A 117 -4.52 18.76 -0.04
C LYS A 117 -5.09 17.52 -0.74
N THR A 118 -4.25 16.75 -1.43
CA THR A 118 -4.65 15.48 -2.04
C THR A 118 -5.10 14.48 -0.96
N LEU A 119 -4.38 14.41 0.16
CA LEU A 119 -4.74 13.58 1.31
C LEU A 119 -6.10 13.98 1.91
N TYR A 120 -6.41 15.27 1.96
CA TYR A 120 -7.72 15.77 2.39
C TYR A 120 -8.85 15.23 1.50
N LEU A 121 -8.70 15.28 0.17
CA LEU A 121 -9.67 14.69 -0.77
C LEU A 121 -9.86 13.19 -0.52
N LEU A 122 -8.75 12.46 -0.39
CA LEU A 122 -8.79 11.02 -0.20
C LEU A 122 -9.45 10.62 1.12
N VAL A 123 -9.01 11.20 2.24
CA VAL A 123 -9.33 10.70 3.59
C VAL A 123 -10.43 11.50 4.28
N VAL A 124 -10.45 12.82 4.12
CA VAL A 124 -11.43 13.70 4.80
C VAL A 124 -12.72 13.80 3.99
N ARG A 125 -12.62 14.01 2.67
CA ARG A 125 -13.78 13.95 1.76
C ARG A 125 -14.23 12.52 1.45
N GLY A 126 -13.42 11.53 1.84
CA GLY A 126 -13.77 10.12 1.79
C GLY A 126 -13.80 9.54 0.38
N LEU A 127 -13.02 10.12 -0.55
CA LEU A 127 -12.86 9.56 -1.90
C LEU A 127 -12.13 8.22 -1.85
N ALA A 128 -11.11 8.06 -1.01
CA ALA A 128 -10.42 6.78 -0.88
C ALA A 128 -11.29 5.75 -0.16
N LYS A 129 -11.59 4.62 -0.83
CA LYS A 129 -12.25 3.46 -0.24
C LYS A 129 -11.25 2.31 -0.10
N PRO A 130 -11.19 1.62 1.04
CA PRO A 130 -10.22 0.52 1.25
C PRO A 130 -10.31 -0.54 0.15
N GLY A 131 -9.16 -0.96 -0.38
CA GLY A 131 -9.06 -1.98 -1.43
C GLY A 131 -9.47 -1.53 -2.83
N MET A 132 -9.96 -0.29 -2.98
CA MET A 132 -10.35 0.29 -4.27
C MET A 132 -9.22 1.12 -4.89
N SER A 133 -9.47 1.66 -6.08
CA SER A 133 -8.56 2.56 -6.78
C SER A 133 -9.31 3.74 -7.39
N HIS A 134 -8.60 4.86 -7.62
CA HIS A 134 -9.10 5.97 -8.45
C HIS A 134 -8.16 6.27 -9.59
N GLU A 135 -8.75 6.68 -10.72
CA GLU A 135 -8.00 7.24 -11.85
C GLU A 135 -7.35 8.57 -11.45
N ALA A 136 -6.09 8.74 -11.84
CA ALA A 136 -5.31 9.93 -11.54
C ALA A 136 -5.98 11.19 -12.09
N SER A 137 -6.50 11.14 -13.32
CA SER A 137 -7.22 12.25 -13.96
C SER A 137 -8.43 12.71 -13.13
N LYS A 138 -9.20 11.77 -12.57
CA LYS A 138 -10.38 12.07 -11.75
C LYS A 138 -10.03 12.69 -10.41
N LEU A 139 -8.90 12.29 -9.81
CA LEU A 139 -8.42 12.94 -8.59
C LEU A 139 -7.89 14.35 -8.87
N ARG A 140 -7.22 14.57 -10.01
CA ARG A 140 -6.78 15.91 -10.42
C ARG A 140 -7.96 16.84 -10.72
N GLU A 141 -9.01 16.31 -11.36
CA GLU A 141 -10.28 17.03 -11.57
C GLU A 141 -10.92 17.43 -10.21
N ALA A 142 -11.04 16.48 -9.27
CA ALA A 142 -11.57 16.77 -7.94
C ALA A 142 -10.70 17.79 -7.16
N TYR A 143 -9.38 17.74 -7.34
CA TYR A 143 -8.45 18.70 -6.77
C TYR A 143 -8.71 20.11 -7.31
N TRP A 144 -8.81 20.26 -8.63
CA TRP A 144 -9.12 21.54 -9.26
C TRP A 144 -10.48 22.09 -8.82
N VAL A 145 -11.52 21.25 -8.79
CA VAL A 145 -12.86 21.67 -8.37
C VAL A 145 -12.87 22.19 -6.92
N LEU A 146 -12.11 21.57 -6.02
CA LEU A 146 -12.09 21.97 -4.61
C LEU A 146 -11.20 23.19 -4.34
N TYR A 147 -10.05 23.29 -5.02
CA TYR A 147 -9.02 24.26 -4.69
C TYR A 147 -8.88 25.39 -5.71
N GLY A 148 -9.49 25.30 -6.89
CA GLY A 148 -9.31 26.25 -7.99
C GLY A 148 -7.88 26.24 -8.57
N GLU A 149 -7.09 25.22 -8.24
CA GLU A 149 -5.68 25.10 -8.59
C GLU A 149 -5.49 23.95 -9.60
N GLU A 150 -4.75 24.20 -10.67
CA GLU A 150 -4.37 23.14 -11.60
C GLU A 150 -3.28 22.26 -10.97
N LEU A 151 -3.44 20.95 -11.11
CA LEU A 151 -2.45 19.96 -10.72
C LEU A 151 -2.04 19.17 -11.96
N ASP A 152 -0.82 19.41 -12.42
CA ASP A 152 -0.26 18.70 -13.57
C ASP A 152 0.11 17.25 -13.22
N ASP A 153 0.51 16.48 -14.24
CA ASP A 153 0.84 15.07 -14.06
C ASP A 153 2.06 14.86 -13.17
N GLN A 154 3.06 15.75 -13.25
CA GLN A 154 4.30 15.61 -12.49
C GLN A 154 4.07 15.92 -11.00
N GLY A 155 3.39 17.02 -10.69
CA GLY A 155 3.00 17.38 -9.33
C GLY A 155 2.08 16.33 -8.70
N PHE A 156 1.17 15.73 -9.48
CA PHE A 156 0.35 14.63 -8.98
C PHE A 156 1.16 13.35 -8.68
N LYS A 157 2.16 13.02 -9.52
CA LYS A 157 3.05 11.88 -9.28
C LYS A 157 3.88 12.08 -8.01
N GLU A 158 4.44 13.27 -7.82
CA GLU A 158 5.19 13.63 -6.62
C GLU A 158 4.31 13.57 -5.36
N ALA A 159 3.12 14.15 -5.42
CA ALA A 159 2.15 14.06 -4.34
C ALA A 159 1.78 12.60 -4.03
N SER A 160 1.51 11.78 -5.06
CA SER A 160 1.21 10.36 -4.88
C SER A 160 2.36 9.59 -4.24
N ALA A 161 3.62 9.90 -4.59
CA ALA A 161 4.79 9.30 -3.97
C ALA A 161 4.94 9.68 -2.49
N GLU A 162 4.63 10.93 -2.12
CA GLU A 162 4.53 11.34 -0.72
C GLU A 162 3.40 10.60 0.01
N LEU A 163 2.24 10.41 -0.63
CA LEU A 163 1.15 9.66 -0.04
C LEU A 163 1.43 8.17 0.12
N MET A 164 2.29 7.60 -0.73
CA MET A 164 2.81 6.23 -0.56
C MET A 164 3.70 6.10 0.68
N LYS A 165 4.52 7.12 1.01
CA LYS A 165 5.31 7.19 2.26
C LYS A 165 4.45 7.17 3.53
N LEU A 166 3.20 7.61 3.41
CA LEU A 166 2.22 7.66 4.48
C LEU A 166 1.25 6.47 4.46
N TRP A 167 1.41 5.52 3.53
CA TRP A 167 0.46 4.42 3.29
C TRP A 167 -0.97 4.87 3.00
N ALA A 168 -1.21 6.15 2.70
CA ALA A 168 -2.52 6.63 2.25
C ALA A 168 -2.82 6.14 0.82
N VAL A 169 -1.77 6.03 0.00
CA VAL A 169 -1.75 5.31 -1.26
C VAL A 169 -0.91 4.04 -1.08
N GLU A 170 -1.46 2.90 -1.46
CA GLU A 170 -0.77 1.61 -1.36
C GLU A 170 0.22 1.40 -2.50
N PHE A 171 -0.14 1.79 -3.71
CA PHE A 171 0.73 1.86 -4.87
C PHE A 171 0.03 2.62 -5.99
N SER A 172 0.76 2.89 -7.06
CA SER A 172 0.23 3.48 -8.30
C SER A 172 0.75 2.68 -9.49
N ASP A 173 -0.08 2.45 -10.50
CA ASP A 173 0.32 1.84 -11.77
C ASP A 173 0.62 2.90 -12.86
N GLY A 174 0.65 4.18 -12.47
CA GLY A 174 0.83 5.32 -13.37
C GLY A 174 -0.48 5.88 -13.95
N TYR A 175 -1.56 5.09 -13.95
CA TYR A 175 -2.90 5.53 -14.37
C TYR A 175 -3.85 5.70 -13.18
N ARG A 176 -3.73 4.84 -12.18
CA ARG A 176 -4.56 4.77 -10.98
C ARG A 176 -3.71 4.76 -9.72
N VAL A 177 -4.30 5.30 -8.66
CA VAL A 177 -3.79 5.12 -7.28
C VAL A 177 -4.67 4.10 -6.57
N PHE A 178 -4.04 3.16 -5.88
CA PHE A 178 -4.69 2.07 -5.15
C PHE A 178 -4.58 2.32 -3.65
N TYR A 179 -5.61 1.95 -2.88
CA TYR A 179 -5.65 2.17 -1.44
C TYR A 179 -5.56 0.86 -0.66
N PRO A 180 -4.88 0.87 0.51
CA PRO A 180 -4.73 -0.36 1.28
C PRO A 180 -6.07 -0.83 1.82
N HIS A 181 -6.24 -2.15 1.91
CA HIS A 181 -7.42 -2.75 2.56
C HIS A 181 -7.59 -2.31 4.01
N TYR A 182 -6.48 -1.98 4.67
CA TYR A 182 -6.43 -1.49 6.05
C TYR A 182 -6.46 0.04 6.17
N LEU A 183 -6.78 0.79 5.10
CA LEU A 183 -6.79 2.27 5.12
C LEU A 183 -7.65 2.85 6.27
N ALA A 184 -8.76 2.19 6.60
CA ALA A 184 -9.64 2.62 7.70
C ALA A 184 -8.90 2.71 9.05
N ARG A 185 -7.93 1.82 9.28
CA ARG A 185 -7.11 1.81 10.49
C ARG A 185 -6.12 2.97 10.54
N LEU A 186 -5.59 3.37 9.39
CA LEU A 186 -4.64 4.49 9.28
C LEU A 186 -5.35 5.86 9.25
N THR A 187 -6.64 5.88 8.90
CA THR A 187 -7.45 7.09 8.68
C THR A 187 -7.37 8.11 9.82
N PRO A 188 -7.47 7.75 11.11
CA PRO A 188 -7.38 8.73 12.20
C PRO A 188 -6.10 9.56 12.14
N ARG A 189 -4.95 8.91 12.00
CA ARG A 189 -3.65 9.59 11.90
C ARG A 189 -3.50 10.34 10.58
N LEU A 190 -3.96 9.77 9.47
CA LEU A 190 -3.91 10.44 8.17
C LEU A 190 -4.71 11.75 8.13
N ARG A 191 -5.84 11.83 8.86
CA ARG A 191 -6.64 13.07 8.97
C ARG A 191 -5.86 14.20 9.63
N GLU A 192 -5.00 13.89 10.60
CA GLU A 192 -4.17 14.91 11.27
C GLU A 192 -3.10 15.48 10.35
N LEU A 193 -2.64 14.71 9.37
CA LEU A 193 -1.64 15.10 8.36
C LEU A 193 -2.27 15.80 7.13
N ALA A 194 -3.59 15.68 6.95
CA ALA A 194 -4.31 16.28 5.83
C ALA A 194 -4.38 17.81 5.94
N ALA A 195 -4.63 18.49 4.82
CA ALA A 195 -4.83 19.93 4.80
C ALA A 195 -6.07 20.29 5.63
N ARG A 196 -6.07 21.47 6.26
CA ARG A 196 -7.28 22.03 6.86
C ARG A 196 -7.90 22.97 5.83
N VAL A 197 -9.13 22.68 5.42
CA VAL A 197 -9.84 23.45 4.40
C VAL A 197 -11.06 24.08 5.07
N GLU A 198 -11.14 25.40 5.03
CA GLU A 198 -12.33 26.17 5.41
C GLU A 198 -13.09 26.55 4.15
N VAL A 199 -14.36 26.19 4.05
CA VAL A 199 -15.23 26.65 2.96
C VAL A 199 -15.84 27.98 3.38
N ARG A 200 -15.60 29.03 2.60
CA ARG A 200 -16.25 30.33 2.75
C ARG A 200 -17.25 30.51 1.61
N VAL A 201 -18.48 30.88 1.96
CA VAL A 201 -19.51 31.24 0.99
C VAL A 201 -19.48 32.76 0.87
N GLU A 202 -19.24 33.27 -0.33
CA GLU A 202 -19.37 34.70 -0.61
C GLU A 202 -20.87 35.04 -0.63
N ALA A 203 -21.22 36.14 0.04
CA ALA A 203 -22.59 36.61 0.24
C ALA A 203 -23.19 37.24 -1.02
#